data_AF-A0A380P213-F1
#
_entry.id   AF-A0A380P213-F1
#
_cell.length_a   1.000
_cell.length_b   1.000
_cell.length_c   1.000
_cell.angle_alpha   90.00
_cell.angle_beta   90.00
_cell.angle_gamma   90.00
#
_symmetry.space_group_name_H-M   'P 1'
#
loop_
_entity.id
_entity.type
_entity.pdbx_description
1 polymer ?
#
loop_
_entity_poly.entity_id
_entity_poly.type
_entity_poly.pdbx_seq_one_letter_code
_entity_poly.pdbx_strand_id
1 'polypeptide(L)'
;MLPAQLLSQLEEREQTDLYKTMELPLSFVLADMEINGIKVDSQQLLAMGTELTNCLHELEQSIYAEAGHEFNIQSPKQLGVVLFEEMGYKPIKKTKTGYSTSVDVLEQMQDVPIVADILEYRKLSKIKATYVDGLLRVIHGTDSKVHTHYIQTLAQTGRLSSTDPNLQNIPARTEEGRSIRKAFVPSEPDWYIVSSDYSQIELRVLAHISGDKNMQAAFNADEDIHADTARRIFHLDDDAEIDPNMRRKAKAVNFGIVYGISDFGLANNIGVSRKEAKEIIDTYFQEYPGIKQWSDNIIEFAREHGYVETLAHRRRYLPDIHAKISMCVVLRNVQL
;
A
#
# COMPACT_ATOMS: atom_id res chain seq x y z
N MET A 1 31.87 -14.41 -4.94
CA MET A 1 32.06 -14.06 -3.52
C MET A 1 32.23 -12.57 -3.40
N LEU A 2 31.73 -11.96 -2.32
CA LEU A 2 31.91 -10.52 -2.08
C LEU A 2 33.40 -10.17 -1.93
N PRO A 3 33.85 -8.98 -2.40
CA PRO A 3 35.16 -8.45 -2.10
C PRO A 3 35.43 -8.40 -0.59
N ALA A 4 36.68 -8.65 -0.17
CA ALA A 4 37.07 -8.66 1.25
C ALA A 4 36.71 -7.35 1.99
N GLN A 5 36.80 -6.21 1.29
CA GLN A 5 36.41 -4.91 1.84
C GLN A 5 34.93 -4.86 2.24
N LEU A 6 34.03 -5.45 1.45
CA LEU A 6 32.60 -5.49 1.78
C LEU A 6 32.31 -6.44 2.95
N LEU A 7 33.07 -7.54 3.06
CA LEU A 7 32.95 -8.45 4.20
C LEU A 7 33.35 -7.76 5.52
N SER A 8 34.46 -7.02 5.53
CA SER A 8 34.87 -6.19 6.68
C SER A 8 33.78 -5.18 7.07
N GLN A 9 33.19 -4.50 6.08
CA GLN A 9 32.12 -3.54 6.35
C GLN A 9 30.84 -4.20 6.88
N LEU A 10 30.53 -5.43 6.49
CA LEU A 10 29.41 -6.18 7.06
C LEU A 10 29.69 -6.55 8.52
N GLU A 11 30.92 -6.95 8.85
CA GLU A 11 31.32 -7.28 10.22
C GLU A 11 31.28 -6.04 11.12
N GLU A 12 31.85 -4.92 10.68
CA GLU A 12 31.83 -3.63 11.39
C GLU A 12 30.41 -3.11 11.67
N ARG A 13 29.42 -3.55 10.88
CA ARG A 13 28.02 -3.10 10.97
C ARG A 13 27.09 -4.16 11.56
N GLU A 14 27.62 -5.29 12.01
CA GLU A 14 26.82 -6.43 12.53
C GLU A 14 25.82 -6.99 11.49
N GLN A 15 26.15 -6.89 10.20
CA GLN A 15 25.31 -7.32 9.07
C GLN A 15 25.76 -8.63 8.43
N THR A 16 26.81 -9.26 8.97
CA THR A 16 27.34 -10.52 8.45
C THR A 16 26.30 -11.63 8.47
N ASP A 17 25.55 -11.75 9.57
CA ASP A 17 24.51 -12.77 9.70
C ASP A 17 23.32 -12.47 8.79
N LEU A 18 22.85 -11.21 8.75
CA LEU A 18 21.83 -10.77 7.78
C LEU A 18 22.19 -11.20 6.35
N TYR A 19 23.43 -10.97 5.92
CA TYR A 19 23.87 -11.39 4.59
C TYR A 19 23.92 -12.91 4.43
N LYS A 20 24.60 -13.62 5.34
CA LYS A 20 24.92 -15.05 5.17
C LYS A 20 23.74 -15.98 5.46
N THR A 21 22.88 -15.64 6.41
CA THR A 21 21.82 -16.53 6.90
C THR A 21 20.44 -16.14 6.40
N MET A 22 20.25 -14.92 5.88
CA MET A 22 18.96 -14.45 5.36
C MET A 22 19.04 -14.08 3.88
N GLU A 23 19.81 -13.05 3.51
CA GLU A 23 19.75 -12.49 2.15
C GLU A 23 20.31 -13.42 1.07
N LEU A 24 21.49 -14.01 1.32
CA LEU A 24 22.11 -14.93 0.36
C LEU A 24 21.28 -16.21 0.18
N PRO A 25 20.84 -16.92 1.24
CA PRO A 25 19.91 -18.04 1.10
C PRO A 25 18.60 -17.66 0.40
N LEU A 26 18.03 -16.49 0.72
CA LEU A 26 16.80 -16.01 0.08
C LEU A 26 16.97 -15.84 -1.42
N SER A 27 18.15 -15.41 -1.92
CA SER A 27 18.37 -15.26 -3.36
C SER A 27 18.18 -16.56 -4.16
N PHE A 28 18.50 -17.72 -3.56
CA PHE A 28 18.28 -19.02 -4.19
C PHE A 28 16.80 -19.39 -4.20
N VAL A 29 16.09 -19.12 -3.10
CA VAL A 29 14.63 -19.30 -3.02
C VAL A 29 13.91 -18.43 -4.06
N LEU A 30 14.33 -17.16 -4.20
CA LEU A 30 13.78 -16.26 -5.21
C LEU A 30 14.08 -16.77 -6.61
N ALA A 31 15.30 -17.21 -6.90
CA ALA A 31 15.63 -17.80 -8.20
C ALA A 31 14.74 -19.01 -8.53
N ASP A 32 14.51 -19.90 -7.57
CA ASP A 32 13.60 -21.04 -7.76
C ASP A 32 12.16 -20.58 -8.01
N MET A 33 11.68 -19.55 -7.30
CA MET A 33 10.33 -18.98 -7.52
C MET A 33 10.19 -18.35 -8.92
N GLU A 34 11.19 -17.57 -9.36
CA GLU A 34 11.22 -16.92 -10.67
C GLU A 34 11.27 -17.95 -11.81
N ILE A 35 12.14 -18.95 -11.70
CA ILE A 35 12.28 -20.03 -12.69
C ILE A 35 10.99 -20.86 -12.77
N ASN A 36 10.38 -21.19 -11.63
CA ASN A 36 9.15 -21.98 -11.61
C ASN A 36 7.98 -21.24 -12.25
N GLY A 37 7.88 -19.92 -12.05
CA GLY A 37 6.80 -19.08 -12.56
C GLY A 37 5.42 -19.43 -12.01
N ILE A 38 4.40 -18.67 -12.43
CA ILE A 38 3.01 -18.94 -12.07
C ILE A 38 2.20 -19.17 -13.34
N LYS A 39 1.45 -20.29 -13.41
CA LYS A 39 0.63 -20.62 -14.58
C LYS A 39 -0.57 -19.67 -14.67
N VAL A 40 -0.83 -19.22 -15.89
CA VAL A 40 -1.91 -18.27 -16.18
C VAL A 40 -2.82 -18.83 -17.27
N ASP A 41 -4.12 -18.84 -17.01
CA ASP A 41 -5.14 -19.14 -17.99
C ASP A 41 -5.35 -17.94 -18.93
N SER A 42 -4.74 -18.03 -20.12
CA SER A 42 -4.84 -16.99 -21.14
C SER A 42 -6.25 -16.88 -21.73
N GLN A 43 -7.02 -17.96 -21.78
CA GLN A 43 -8.39 -17.94 -22.31
C GLN A 43 -9.31 -17.15 -21.38
N GLN A 44 -9.16 -17.36 -20.06
CA GLN A 44 -9.90 -16.60 -19.07
C GLN A 44 -9.56 -15.10 -19.12
N LEU A 45 -8.29 -14.74 -19.30
CA LEU A 45 -7.89 -13.34 -19.48
C LEU A 45 -8.45 -12.73 -20.76
N LEU A 46 -8.45 -13.47 -21.88
CA LEU A 46 -9.02 -13.00 -23.15
C LEU A 46 -10.52 -12.76 -23.05
N ALA A 47 -11.27 -13.68 -22.45
CA ALA A 47 -12.72 -13.53 -22.24
C ALA A 47 -13.03 -12.29 -21.39
N MET A 48 -12.32 -12.11 -20.27
CA MET A 48 -12.44 -10.93 -19.42
C MET A 48 -12.05 -9.64 -20.17
N GLY A 49 -11.03 -9.70 -21.03
CA GLY A 49 -10.62 -8.58 -21.88
C GLY A 49 -11.72 -8.14 -22.85
N THR A 50 -12.46 -9.08 -23.43
CA THR A 50 -13.61 -8.79 -24.31
C THR A 50 -14.75 -8.13 -23.53
N GLU A 51 -15.12 -8.68 -22.37
CA GLU A 51 -16.17 -8.10 -21.51
C GLU A 51 -15.83 -6.67 -21.09
N LEU A 52 -14.60 -6.44 -20.61
CA LEU A 52 -14.13 -5.11 -20.22
C LEU A 52 -14.13 -4.13 -21.39
N THR A 53 -13.83 -4.59 -22.61
CA THR A 53 -13.85 -3.72 -23.80
C THR A 53 -15.26 -3.22 -24.09
N ASN A 54 -16.26 -4.08 -23.96
CA ASN A 54 -17.67 -3.69 -24.16
C ASN A 54 -18.12 -2.69 -23.09
N CYS A 55 -17.86 -2.98 -21.81
CA CYS A 55 -18.21 -2.06 -20.71
C CYS A 55 -17.52 -0.70 -20.84
N LEU A 56 -16.24 -0.69 -21.22
CA LEU A 56 -15.51 0.56 -21.45
C LEU A 56 -16.11 1.37 -22.59
N HIS A 57 -16.55 0.72 -23.66
CA HIS A 57 -17.20 1.40 -24.79
C HIS A 57 -18.53 2.03 -24.37
N GLU A 58 -19.36 1.32 -23.60
CA GLU A 58 -20.63 1.85 -23.09
C GLU A 58 -20.42 3.08 -22.17
N LEU A 59 -19.47 2.99 -21.23
CA LEU A 59 -19.10 4.11 -20.36
C LEU A 59 -18.54 5.29 -21.15
N GLU A 60 -17.71 5.02 -22.14
CA GLU A 60 -17.13 6.04 -23.01
C GLU A 60 -18.22 6.81 -23.76
N GLN A 61 -19.21 6.11 -24.33
CA GLN A 61 -20.35 6.76 -24.99
C GLN A 61 -21.21 7.57 -24.02
N SER A 62 -21.44 7.07 -22.80
CA SER A 62 -22.15 7.80 -21.73
C SER A 62 -21.43 9.12 -21.38
N ILE A 63 -20.12 9.04 -21.14
CA ILE A 63 -19.28 10.19 -20.79
C ILE A 63 -19.25 11.22 -21.93
N TYR A 64 -19.14 10.78 -23.19
CA TYR A 64 -19.17 11.69 -24.34
C TYR A 64 -20.52 12.35 -24.55
N ALA A 65 -21.63 11.62 -24.31
CA ALA A 65 -22.97 12.19 -24.39
C ALA A 65 -23.19 13.28 -23.33
N GLU A 66 -22.69 13.08 -22.10
CA GLU A 66 -22.77 14.09 -21.03
C GLU A 66 -21.83 15.28 -21.25
N ALA A 67 -20.62 15.04 -21.75
CA ALA A 67 -19.65 16.11 -22.05
C ALA A 67 -20.01 16.90 -23.32
N GLY A 68 -20.80 16.32 -24.23
CA GLY A 68 -21.23 16.94 -25.49
C GLY A 68 -20.22 16.81 -26.64
N HIS A 69 -19.06 16.17 -26.42
CA HIS A 69 -18.10 15.82 -27.47
C HIS A 69 -17.12 14.74 -26.99
N GLU A 70 -16.36 14.18 -27.94
CA GLU A 70 -15.31 13.21 -27.65
C GLU A 70 -14.03 13.89 -27.12
N PHE A 71 -13.38 13.25 -26.15
CA PHE A 71 -12.08 13.67 -25.61
C PHE A 71 -11.37 12.48 -24.96
N ASN A 72 -10.07 12.62 -24.67
CA ASN A 72 -9.34 11.56 -23.97
C ASN A 72 -9.63 11.58 -22.46
N ILE A 73 -10.54 10.70 -22.01
CA ILE A 73 -10.97 10.53 -20.61
C ILE A 73 -9.80 10.20 -19.67
N GLN A 74 -8.77 9.49 -20.17
CA GLN A 74 -7.58 9.17 -19.39
C GLN A 74 -6.64 10.36 -19.20
N SER A 75 -6.71 11.38 -20.06
CA SER A 75 -5.86 12.57 -19.98
C SER A 75 -6.34 13.51 -18.87
N PRO A 76 -5.58 13.67 -17.76
CA PRO A 76 -6.00 14.54 -16.66
C PRO A 76 -6.19 16.00 -17.11
N LYS A 77 -5.43 16.43 -18.12
CA LYS A 77 -5.52 17.77 -18.70
C LYS A 77 -6.82 17.98 -19.46
N GLN A 78 -7.16 17.08 -20.39
CA GLN A 78 -8.40 17.21 -21.17
C GLN A 78 -9.62 17.05 -20.26
N LEU A 79 -9.63 16.05 -19.38
CA LEU A 79 -10.72 15.87 -18.43
C LEU A 79 -10.90 17.09 -17.51
N GLY A 80 -9.80 17.72 -17.07
CA GLY A 80 -9.88 18.93 -16.26
C GLY A 80 -10.53 20.12 -17.00
N VAL A 81 -10.25 20.29 -18.29
CA VAL A 81 -10.88 21.33 -19.12
C VAL A 81 -12.38 21.05 -19.24
N VAL A 82 -12.76 19.83 -19.61
CA VAL A 82 -14.17 19.43 -19.74
C VAL A 82 -14.94 19.68 -18.44
N LEU A 83 -14.46 19.14 -17.32
CA LEU A 83 -15.17 19.26 -16.04
C LEU A 83 -15.25 20.71 -15.53
N PHE A 84 -14.15 21.45 -15.55
CA PHE A 84 -14.04 22.70 -14.80
C PHE A 84 -14.17 23.97 -15.66
N GLU A 85 -13.95 23.89 -16.96
CA GLU A 85 -14.04 25.05 -17.87
C GLU A 85 -15.30 24.97 -18.73
N GLU A 86 -15.58 23.82 -19.34
CA GLU A 86 -16.70 23.66 -20.26
C GLU A 86 -18.02 23.37 -19.54
N MET A 87 -18.03 22.38 -18.63
CA MET A 87 -19.20 22.03 -17.81
C MET A 87 -19.37 22.96 -16.59
N GLY A 88 -18.35 23.76 -16.26
CA GLY A 88 -18.42 24.80 -15.23
C GLY A 88 -18.43 24.29 -13.79
N TYR A 89 -18.04 23.04 -13.52
CA TYR A 89 -17.95 22.55 -12.14
C TYR A 89 -16.84 23.25 -11.36
N LYS A 90 -17.02 23.36 -10.04
CA LYS A 90 -16.05 24.03 -9.18
C LYS A 90 -14.85 23.12 -8.90
N PRO A 91 -13.61 23.53 -9.19
CA PRO A 91 -12.43 22.73 -8.90
C PRO A 91 -12.15 22.70 -7.39
N ILE A 92 -11.97 21.50 -6.83
CA ILE A 92 -11.64 21.29 -5.41
C ILE A 92 -10.15 21.53 -5.16
N LYS A 93 -9.29 21.06 -6.07
CA LYS A 93 -7.83 21.12 -5.91
C LYS A 93 -7.14 21.43 -7.24
N LYS A 94 -6.10 22.25 -7.18
CA LYS A 94 -5.17 22.51 -8.28
C LYS A 94 -3.79 21.96 -7.96
N THR A 95 -3.12 21.46 -8.98
CA THR A 95 -1.72 21.03 -8.95
C THR A 95 -0.85 22.06 -9.66
N LYS A 96 0.47 21.90 -9.61
CA LYS A 96 1.41 22.76 -10.35
C LYS A 96 1.16 22.79 -11.86
N THR A 97 0.53 21.74 -12.40
CA THR A 97 0.34 21.53 -13.85
C THR A 97 -1.11 21.72 -14.33
N GLY A 98 -2.06 22.04 -13.45
CA GLY A 98 -3.47 22.25 -13.80
C GLY A 98 -4.45 21.75 -12.74
N TYR A 99 -5.72 21.55 -13.11
CA TYR A 99 -6.72 21.00 -12.21
C TYR A 99 -6.40 19.57 -11.80
N SER A 100 -6.66 19.24 -10.53
CA SER A 100 -6.53 17.86 -10.07
C SER A 100 -7.78 17.08 -10.43
N THR A 101 -7.60 15.95 -11.10
CA THR A 101 -8.66 14.96 -11.33
C THR A 101 -8.28 13.62 -10.71
N SER A 102 -7.58 13.61 -9.56
CA SER A 102 -7.25 12.36 -8.87
C SER A 102 -8.53 11.68 -8.35
N VAL A 103 -8.46 10.37 -8.09
CA VAL A 103 -9.58 9.59 -7.51
C VAL A 103 -10.12 10.28 -6.25
N ASP A 104 -9.25 10.62 -5.30
CA ASP A 104 -9.65 11.31 -4.06
C ASP A 104 -10.36 12.66 -4.27
N VAL A 105 -10.11 13.34 -5.39
CA VAL A 105 -10.75 14.63 -5.72
C VAL A 105 -12.10 14.37 -6.38
N LEU A 106 -12.16 13.41 -7.30
CA LEU A 106 -13.39 13.01 -7.97
C LEU A 106 -14.39 12.38 -6.98
N GLU A 107 -13.91 11.60 -5.99
CA GLU A 107 -14.74 11.05 -4.92
C GLU A 107 -15.38 12.10 -4.02
N GLN A 108 -14.88 13.35 -4.03
CA GLN A 108 -15.51 14.48 -3.33
C GLN A 108 -16.54 15.22 -4.20
N MET A 109 -16.68 14.84 -5.48
CA MET A 109 -17.59 15.43 -6.46
C MET A 109 -18.74 14.46 -6.80
N GLN A 110 -19.25 13.72 -5.81
CA GLN A 110 -20.28 12.68 -6.05
C GLN A 110 -21.60 13.25 -6.56
N ASP A 111 -21.87 14.53 -6.32
CA ASP A 111 -23.06 15.24 -6.82
C ASP A 111 -22.98 15.56 -8.32
N VAL A 112 -21.83 15.31 -8.96
CA VAL A 112 -21.61 15.55 -10.39
C VAL A 112 -21.89 14.25 -11.16
N PRO A 113 -22.94 14.20 -12.02
CA PRO A 113 -23.37 12.96 -12.67
C PRO A 113 -22.26 12.22 -13.43
N ILE A 114 -21.54 12.93 -14.30
CA ILE A 114 -20.45 12.37 -15.13
C ILE A 114 -19.30 11.76 -14.32
N VAL A 115 -19.12 12.15 -13.05
CA VAL A 115 -17.96 11.73 -12.24
C VAL A 115 -18.01 10.25 -11.87
N ALA A 116 -19.20 9.69 -11.65
CA ALA A 116 -19.35 8.26 -11.34
C ALA A 116 -18.84 7.40 -12.52
N ASP A 117 -19.28 7.73 -13.74
CA ASP A 117 -18.86 7.05 -14.96
C ASP A 117 -17.36 7.20 -15.23
N ILE A 118 -16.80 8.39 -14.99
CA ILE A 118 -15.35 8.63 -15.13
C ILE A 118 -14.54 7.75 -14.15
N LEU A 119 -14.98 7.64 -12.90
CA LEU A 119 -14.32 6.83 -11.88
C LEU A 119 -14.34 5.36 -12.27
N GLU A 120 -15.49 4.85 -12.71
CA GLU A 120 -15.63 3.46 -13.15
C GLU A 120 -14.82 3.19 -14.43
N TYR A 121 -14.89 4.10 -15.42
CA TYR A 121 -14.10 4.00 -16.64
C TYR A 121 -12.60 3.87 -16.34
N ARG A 122 -12.06 4.73 -15.47
CA ARG A 122 -10.63 4.69 -15.10
C ARG A 122 -10.27 3.40 -14.36
N LYS A 123 -11.15 2.91 -13.50
CA LYS A 123 -10.97 1.63 -12.78
C LYS A 123 -10.90 0.46 -13.78
N LEU A 124 -11.90 0.31 -14.64
CA LEU A 124 -11.96 -0.78 -15.63
C LEU A 124 -10.84 -0.67 -16.66
N SER A 125 -10.51 0.55 -17.09
CA SER A 125 -9.46 0.79 -18.08
C SER A 125 -8.08 0.42 -17.52
N LYS A 126 -7.81 0.75 -16.25
CA LYS A 126 -6.60 0.29 -15.57
C LYS A 126 -6.57 -1.22 -15.43
N ILE A 127 -7.70 -1.85 -15.08
CA ILE A 127 -7.82 -3.30 -14.96
C ILE A 127 -7.42 -3.97 -16.29
N LYS A 128 -8.02 -3.52 -17.38
CA LYS A 128 -7.75 -4.04 -18.73
C LYS A 128 -6.30 -3.81 -19.13
N ALA A 129 -5.82 -2.56 -19.12
CA ALA A 129 -4.51 -2.22 -19.66
C ALA A 129 -3.34 -2.79 -18.85
N THR A 130 -3.43 -2.72 -17.52
CA THR A 130 -2.32 -3.14 -16.64
C THR A 130 -2.31 -4.64 -16.39
N TYR A 131 -3.47 -5.24 -16.15
CA TYR A 131 -3.52 -6.64 -15.71
C TYR A 131 -3.94 -7.58 -16.83
N VAL A 132 -4.93 -7.24 -17.66
CA VAL A 132 -5.32 -8.14 -18.76
C VAL A 132 -4.29 -8.10 -19.89
N ASP A 133 -4.20 -6.96 -20.57
CA ASP A 133 -3.31 -6.77 -21.72
C ASP A 133 -1.84 -6.83 -21.28
N GLY A 134 -1.55 -6.40 -20.05
CA GLY A 134 -0.21 -6.49 -19.44
C GLY A 134 0.22 -7.94 -19.21
N LEU A 135 -0.59 -8.76 -18.54
CA LEU A 135 -0.24 -10.16 -18.27
C LEU A 135 -0.19 -10.97 -19.57
N LEU A 136 -1.17 -10.81 -20.48
CA LEU A 136 -1.19 -11.54 -21.75
C LEU A 136 0.10 -11.36 -22.56
N ARG A 137 0.72 -10.17 -22.52
CA ARG A 137 1.98 -9.88 -23.23
C ARG A 137 3.20 -10.57 -22.65
N VAL A 138 3.17 -10.94 -21.38
CA VAL A 138 4.31 -11.52 -20.66
C VAL A 138 4.11 -12.99 -20.30
N ILE A 139 3.02 -13.62 -20.75
CA ILE A 139 2.86 -15.07 -20.67
C ILE A 139 3.86 -15.71 -21.64
N HIS A 140 4.70 -16.58 -21.11
CA HIS A 140 5.64 -17.35 -21.89
C HIS A 140 4.91 -18.45 -22.68
N GLY A 141 5.08 -18.44 -24.01
CA GLY A 141 4.40 -19.40 -24.89
C GLY A 141 4.83 -20.86 -24.72
N THR A 142 5.96 -21.12 -24.06
CA THR A 142 6.51 -22.46 -23.86
C THR A 142 5.84 -23.23 -22.72
N ASP A 143 5.33 -22.55 -21.71
CA ASP A 143 4.79 -23.17 -20.49
C ASP A 143 3.50 -22.51 -19.96
N SER A 144 3.01 -21.47 -20.64
CA SER A 144 1.84 -20.69 -20.23
C SER A 144 1.98 -20.08 -18.83
N LYS A 145 3.21 -19.70 -18.45
CA LYS A 145 3.50 -19.08 -17.17
C LYS A 145 3.92 -17.62 -17.32
N VAL A 146 3.80 -16.88 -16.23
CA VAL A 146 4.47 -15.60 -16.05
C VAL A 146 5.62 -15.76 -15.07
N HIS A 147 6.78 -15.22 -15.42
CA HIS A 147 8.00 -15.27 -14.62
C HIS A 147 8.31 -13.87 -14.15
N THR A 148 7.85 -13.53 -12.95
CA THR A 148 8.20 -12.24 -12.35
C THR A 148 9.68 -12.20 -12.00
N HIS A 149 10.22 -11.00 -11.84
CA HIS A 149 11.54 -10.77 -11.27
C HIS A 149 11.42 -10.10 -9.90
N TYR A 150 11.97 -10.72 -8.87
CA TYR A 150 12.01 -10.20 -7.51
C TYR A 150 13.31 -9.43 -7.26
N ILE A 151 13.19 -8.11 -7.24
CA ILE A 151 14.33 -7.23 -6.96
C ILE A 151 14.55 -7.15 -5.44
N GLN A 152 15.60 -7.83 -4.97
CA GLN A 152 15.96 -7.92 -3.55
C GLN A 152 16.65 -6.66 -3.00
N THR A 153 17.21 -5.81 -3.86
CA THR A 153 18.10 -4.70 -3.47
C THR A 153 17.53 -3.30 -3.76
N LEU A 154 16.23 -3.18 -4.06
CA LEU A 154 15.62 -1.90 -4.46
C LEU A 154 15.01 -1.12 -3.29
N ALA A 155 14.17 -1.76 -2.46
CA ALA A 155 13.44 -1.05 -1.43
C ALA A 155 14.36 -0.65 -0.28
N GLN A 156 14.25 0.61 0.17
CA GLN A 156 15.04 1.12 1.29
C GLN A 156 14.71 0.47 2.64
N THR A 157 13.60 -0.25 2.73
CA THR A 157 13.12 -0.95 3.94
C THR A 157 13.30 -2.48 3.81
N GLY A 158 14.12 -2.96 2.87
CA GLY A 158 14.35 -4.40 2.68
C GLY A 158 13.19 -5.23 2.14
N ARG A 159 12.06 -4.61 1.77
CA ARG A 159 10.97 -5.30 1.07
C ARG A 159 11.44 -5.73 -0.33
N LEU A 160 10.98 -6.90 -0.77
CA LEU A 160 11.10 -7.28 -2.18
C LEU A 160 10.21 -6.40 -3.04
N SER A 161 10.68 -6.07 -4.24
CA SER A 161 9.85 -5.51 -5.31
C SER A 161 9.70 -6.54 -6.42
N SER A 162 8.60 -6.49 -7.17
CA SER A 162 8.31 -7.41 -8.28
C SER A 162 8.12 -6.64 -9.58
N THR A 163 8.78 -7.08 -10.64
CA THR A 163 8.73 -6.47 -11.98
C THR A 163 8.60 -7.53 -13.08
N ASP A 164 8.13 -7.11 -14.25
CA ASP A 164 8.08 -7.90 -15.49
C ASP A 164 7.49 -9.32 -15.38
N PRO A 165 6.24 -9.50 -14.90
CA PRO A 165 5.29 -8.50 -14.42
C PRO A 165 5.35 -8.28 -12.90
N ASN A 166 4.79 -7.16 -12.42
CA ASN A 166 4.58 -6.97 -10.98
C ASN A 166 3.42 -7.85 -10.49
N LEU A 167 3.72 -8.88 -9.72
CA LEU A 167 2.75 -9.82 -9.15
C LEU A 167 2.38 -9.50 -7.69
N GLN A 168 3.03 -8.51 -7.07
CA GLN A 168 2.73 -8.08 -5.70
C GLN A 168 1.52 -7.13 -5.63
N ASN A 169 1.12 -6.53 -6.76
CA ASN A 169 0.02 -5.55 -6.82
C ASN A 169 -1.24 -6.06 -7.55
N ILE A 170 -1.40 -7.38 -7.69
CA ILE A 170 -2.59 -7.98 -8.30
C ILE A 170 -3.82 -7.64 -7.44
N PRO A 171 -4.86 -6.99 -8.01
CA PRO A 171 -6.02 -6.55 -7.25
C PRO A 171 -6.74 -7.73 -6.56
N ALA A 172 -7.28 -7.48 -5.36
CA ALA A 172 -7.95 -8.52 -4.54
C ALA A 172 -9.28 -8.07 -3.93
N ARG A 173 -9.47 -6.75 -3.83
CA ARG A 173 -10.54 -6.16 -3.03
C ARG A 173 -11.85 -6.01 -3.80
N THR A 174 -11.76 -5.69 -5.10
CA THR A 174 -12.93 -5.53 -5.96
C THR A 174 -13.26 -6.84 -6.65
N GLU A 175 -14.49 -6.99 -7.13
CA GLU A 175 -14.96 -8.19 -7.83
C GLU A 175 -14.15 -8.43 -9.11
N GLU A 176 -13.91 -7.37 -9.90
CA GLU A 176 -13.11 -7.44 -11.12
C GLU A 176 -11.67 -7.84 -10.81
N GLY A 177 -11.13 -7.35 -9.69
CA GLY A 177 -9.82 -7.74 -9.19
C GLY A 177 -9.74 -9.21 -8.81
N ARG A 178 -10.77 -9.72 -8.15
CA ARG A 178 -10.88 -11.16 -7.84
C ARG A 178 -10.99 -12.00 -9.11
N SER A 179 -11.68 -11.50 -10.13
CA SER A 179 -11.76 -12.17 -11.43
C SER A 179 -10.39 -12.28 -12.11
N ILE A 180 -9.53 -11.26 -12.04
CA ILE A 180 -8.13 -11.37 -12.50
C ILE A 180 -7.39 -12.50 -11.77
N ARG A 181 -7.58 -12.62 -10.45
CA ARG A 181 -6.91 -13.67 -9.66
C ARG A 181 -7.31 -15.09 -10.06
N LYS A 182 -8.53 -15.27 -10.59
CA LYS A 182 -8.98 -16.59 -11.08
C LYS A 182 -8.14 -17.10 -12.26
N ALA A 183 -7.54 -16.18 -13.03
CA ALA A 183 -6.66 -16.55 -14.14
C ALA A 183 -5.33 -17.15 -13.67
N PHE A 184 -4.94 -16.98 -12.41
CA PHE A 184 -3.77 -17.66 -11.86
C PHE A 184 -4.19 -19.04 -11.37
N VAL A 185 -3.64 -20.07 -12.00
CA VAL A 185 -4.06 -21.47 -11.79
C VAL A 185 -2.90 -22.34 -11.36
N PRO A 186 -3.15 -23.48 -10.69
CA PRO A 186 -2.11 -24.47 -10.40
C PRO A 186 -1.41 -24.92 -11.68
N SER A 187 -0.10 -25.16 -11.61
CA SER A 187 0.69 -25.56 -12.78
C SER A 187 0.33 -26.95 -13.30
N GLU A 188 -0.01 -27.85 -12.39
CA GLU A 188 -0.28 -29.27 -12.63
C GLU A 188 -1.73 -29.65 -12.28
N PRO A 189 -2.26 -30.74 -12.86
CA PRO A 189 -3.52 -31.34 -12.43
C PRO A 189 -3.48 -31.72 -10.95
N ASP A 190 -4.64 -31.63 -10.27
CA ASP A 190 -4.84 -31.98 -8.86
C ASP A 190 -4.01 -31.17 -7.85
N TRP A 191 -3.32 -30.11 -8.31
CA TRP A 191 -2.66 -29.15 -7.44
C TRP A 191 -3.62 -28.04 -6.99
N TYR A 192 -3.26 -27.37 -5.89
CA TYR A 192 -4.03 -26.28 -5.32
C TYR A 192 -3.13 -25.08 -5.03
N ILE A 193 -3.68 -23.87 -5.11
CA ILE A 193 -3.00 -22.66 -4.66
C ILE A 193 -3.22 -22.50 -3.15
N VAL A 194 -2.12 -22.44 -2.41
CA VAL A 194 -2.14 -22.14 -0.97
C VAL A 194 -1.68 -20.70 -0.77
N SER A 195 -2.48 -19.92 -0.05
CA SER A 195 -2.14 -18.55 0.34
C SER A 195 -2.13 -18.44 1.86
N SER A 196 -1.05 -17.88 2.42
CA SER A 196 -0.91 -17.60 3.84
C SER A 196 -0.45 -16.16 4.01
N ASP A 197 -1.08 -15.42 4.93
CA ASP A 197 -0.77 -14.03 5.24
C ASP A 197 -0.70 -13.86 6.76
N TYR A 198 0.24 -13.06 7.25
CA TYR A 198 0.35 -12.76 8.67
C TYR A 198 -0.75 -11.78 9.09
N SER A 199 -1.51 -12.15 10.13
CA SER A 199 -2.48 -11.23 10.73
C SER A 199 -1.77 -10.07 11.42
N GLN A 200 -1.81 -8.89 10.79
CA GLN A 200 -1.35 -7.60 11.36
C GLN A 200 0.13 -7.58 11.78
N ILE A 201 1.02 -8.18 10.98
CA ILE A 201 2.45 -8.31 11.31
C ILE A 201 3.11 -6.98 11.70
N GLU A 202 2.78 -5.88 11.02
CA GLU A 202 3.37 -4.55 11.29
C GLU A 202 3.05 -4.07 12.72
N LEU A 203 1.81 -4.25 13.18
CA LEU A 203 1.40 -3.86 14.53
C LEU A 203 1.93 -4.82 15.59
N ARG A 204 2.06 -6.11 15.27
CA ARG A 204 2.69 -7.09 16.18
C ARG A 204 4.18 -6.80 16.36
N VAL A 205 4.88 -6.43 15.28
CA VAL A 205 6.27 -5.97 15.34
C VAL A 205 6.35 -4.66 16.14
N LEU A 206 5.44 -3.71 15.93
CA LEU A 206 5.38 -2.48 16.73
C LEU A 206 5.21 -2.77 18.23
N ALA A 207 4.28 -3.66 18.60
CA ALA A 207 4.07 -4.09 19.98
C ALA A 207 5.34 -4.71 20.59
N HIS A 208 6.07 -5.51 19.81
CA HIS A 208 7.32 -6.12 20.22
C HIS A 208 8.44 -5.09 20.43
N ILE A 209 8.73 -4.25 19.44
CA ILE A 209 9.86 -3.29 19.49
C ILE A 209 9.60 -2.12 20.45
N SER A 210 8.34 -1.73 20.63
CA SER A 210 7.98 -0.66 21.57
C SER A 210 7.86 -1.14 23.01
N GLY A 211 7.66 -2.44 23.23
CA GLY A 211 7.38 -2.99 24.54
C GLY A 211 6.05 -2.51 25.14
N ASP A 212 5.14 -1.99 24.32
CA ASP A 212 3.88 -1.41 24.81
C ASP A 212 2.97 -2.49 25.40
N LYS A 213 2.71 -2.39 26.70
CA LYS A 213 1.97 -3.41 27.46
C LYS A 213 0.52 -3.52 27.02
N ASN A 214 -0.12 -2.41 26.65
CA ASN A 214 -1.53 -2.41 26.26
C ASN A 214 -1.69 -3.07 24.89
N MET A 215 -0.84 -2.72 23.93
CA MET A 215 -0.85 -3.35 22.61
C MET A 215 -0.46 -4.83 22.67
N GLN A 216 0.53 -5.21 23.49
CA GLN A 216 0.90 -6.60 23.71
C GLN A 216 -0.24 -7.40 24.36
N ALA A 217 -0.93 -6.85 25.35
CA ALA A 217 -2.08 -7.49 25.98
C ALA A 217 -3.20 -7.77 24.98
N ALA A 218 -3.56 -6.78 24.15
CA ALA A 218 -4.57 -6.95 23.10
C ALA A 218 -4.20 -8.08 22.12
N PHE A 219 -2.94 -8.15 21.68
CA PHE A 219 -2.49 -9.23 20.79
C PHE A 219 -2.42 -10.60 21.46
N ASN A 220 -2.09 -10.67 22.75
CA ASN A 220 -2.05 -11.93 23.51
C ASN A 220 -3.45 -12.46 23.81
N ALA A 221 -4.45 -11.57 23.91
CA ALA A 221 -5.86 -11.91 24.06
C ALA A 221 -6.55 -12.21 22.71
N ASP A 222 -5.84 -12.13 21.58
CA ASP A 222 -6.36 -12.25 20.21
C ASP A 222 -7.53 -11.29 19.92
N GLU A 223 -7.48 -10.10 20.54
CA GLU A 223 -8.46 -9.06 20.34
C GLU A 223 -8.29 -8.37 18.98
N ASP A 224 -9.38 -7.87 18.42
CA ASP A 224 -9.31 -7.01 17.25
C ASP A 224 -8.67 -5.67 17.64
N ILE A 225 -7.37 -5.52 17.35
CA ILE A 225 -6.60 -4.32 17.71
C ILE A 225 -7.23 -3.03 17.18
N HIS A 226 -7.95 -3.05 16.06
CA HIS A 226 -8.60 -1.84 15.55
C HIS A 226 -9.85 -1.49 16.36
N ALA A 227 -10.56 -2.49 16.87
CA ALA A 227 -11.69 -2.29 17.77
C ALA A 227 -11.21 -1.86 19.17
N ASP A 228 -10.17 -2.50 19.72
CA ASP A 228 -9.53 -2.08 20.98
C ASP A 228 -9.05 -0.63 20.89
N THR A 229 -8.29 -0.28 19.85
CA THR A 229 -7.88 1.11 19.62
C THR A 229 -9.09 2.04 19.52
N ALA A 230 -10.16 1.65 18.82
CA ALA A 230 -11.36 2.48 18.71
C ALA A 230 -11.98 2.76 20.09
N ARG A 231 -12.13 1.74 20.95
CA ARG A 231 -12.66 1.92 22.31
C ARG A 231 -11.82 2.90 23.11
N ARG A 232 -10.50 2.74 23.05
CA ARG A 232 -9.53 3.56 23.77
C ARG A 232 -9.53 5.02 23.31
N ILE A 233 -9.41 5.27 22.00
CA ILE A 233 -9.31 6.63 21.46
C ILE A 233 -10.62 7.42 21.55
N PHE A 234 -11.76 6.74 21.54
CA PHE A 234 -13.08 7.35 21.64
C PHE A 234 -13.68 7.27 23.05
N HIS A 235 -12.92 6.77 24.03
CA HIS A 235 -13.32 6.61 25.43
C HIS A 235 -14.68 5.89 25.57
N LEU A 236 -14.84 4.79 24.86
CA LEU A 236 -16.03 3.95 24.94
C LEU A 236 -15.89 2.90 26.05
N ASP A 237 -17.03 2.50 26.62
CA ASP A 237 -17.10 1.37 27.55
C ASP A 237 -16.71 0.05 26.84
N ASP A 238 -16.24 -0.94 27.61
CA ASP A 238 -15.72 -2.21 27.07
C ASP A 238 -16.77 -3.00 26.25
N ASP A 239 -18.05 -2.87 26.62
CA ASP A 239 -19.20 -3.50 25.98
C ASP A 239 -19.81 -2.66 24.84
N ALA A 240 -19.29 -1.46 24.59
CA ALA A 240 -19.79 -0.60 23.53
C ALA A 240 -19.60 -1.26 22.15
N GLU A 241 -20.67 -1.28 21.37
CA GLU A 241 -20.61 -1.70 19.97
C GLU A 241 -19.72 -0.75 19.16
N ILE A 242 -18.77 -1.32 18.43
CA ILE A 242 -17.90 -0.56 17.54
C ILE A 242 -18.50 -0.52 16.15
N ASP A 243 -19.04 0.65 15.79
CA ASP A 243 -19.51 0.91 14.44
C ASP A 243 -18.37 0.75 13.41
N PRO A 244 -18.65 0.19 12.21
CA PRO A 244 -17.64 0.03 11.15
C PRO A 244 -16.85 1.29 10.80
N ASN A 245 -17.44 2.48 10.89
CA ASN A 245 -16.74 3.74 10.64
C ASN A 245 -15.72 4.05 11.74
N MET A 246 -16.03 3.78 13.01
CA MET A 246 -15.09 3.98 14.13
C MET A 246 -13.89 3.04 13.99
N ARG A 247 -14.15 1.76 13.69
CA ARG A 247 -13.09 0.79 13.41
C ARG A 247 -12.23 1.20 12.21
N ARG A 248 -12.84 1.74 11.14
CA ARG A 248 -12.12 2.26 9.97
C ARG A 248 -11.22 3.43 10.33
N LYS A 249 -11.70 4.38 11.14
CA LYS A 249 -10.89 5.51 11.64
C LYS A 249 -9.73 5.02 12.50
N ALA A 250 -9.98 4.15 13.48
CA ALA A 250 -8.94 3.57 14.33
C ALA A 250 -7.89 2.78 13.52
N LYS A 251 -8.32 2.04 12.49
CA LYS A 251 -7.40 1.40 11.54
C LYS A 251 -6.51 2.43 10.84
N ALA A 252 -7.07 3.52 10.34
CA ALA A 252 -6.29 4.59 9.72
C ALA A 252 -5.32 5.25 10.70
N VAL A 253 -5.68 5.36 11.98
CA VAL A 253 -4.80 5.83 13.07
C VAL A 253 -3.65 4.84 13.30
N ASN A 254 -3.93 3.54 13.52
CA ASN A 254 -2.90 2.52 13.78
C ASN A 254 -1.84 2.48 12.68
N PHE A 255 -2.28 2.39 11.42
CA PHE A 255 -1.35 2.43 10.28
C PHE A 255 -0.71 3.81 10.12
N GLY A 256 -1.46 4.89 10.37
CA GLY A 256 -0.94 6.24 10.35
C GLY A 256 0.25 6.42 11.28
N ILE A 257 0.12 6.02 12.55
CA ILE A 257 1.18 6.13 13.56
C ILE A 257 2.38 5.26 13.22
N VAL A 258 2.15 4.01 12.79
CA VAL A 258 3.19 3.13 12.21
C VAL A 258 4.00 3.85 11.14
N TYR A 259 3.32 4.59 10.25
CA TYR A 259 3.96 5.33 9.16
C TYR A 259 4.30 6.79 9.49
N GLY A 260 4.33 7.16 10.77
CA GLY A 260 4.69 8.48 11.25
C GLY A 260 3.81 9.62 10.74
N ILE A 261 2.54 9.37 10.44
CA ILE A 261 1.61 10.34 9.85
C ILE A 261 1.55 11.65 10.67
N SER A 262 1.45 12.79 9.98
CA SER A 262 1.19 14.07 10.63
C SER A 262 -0.30 14.23 10.97
N ASP A 263 -0.61 15.14 11.90
CA ASP A 263 -1.97 15.61 12.18
C ASP A 263 -2.72 16.02 10.91
N PHE A 264 -2.05 16.73 10.00
CA PHE A 264 -2.60 17.12 8.69
C PHE A 264 -2.87 15.91 7.78
N GLY A 265 -1.95 14.95 7.73
CA GLY A 265 -2.14 13.73 6.95
C GLY A 265 -3.30 12.89 7.46
N LEU A 266 -3.39 12.74 8.78
CA LEU A 266 -4.49 12.01 9.42
C LEU A 266 -5.83 12.70 9.19
N ALA A 267 -5.91 14.02 9.38
CA ALA A 267 -7.11 14.82 9.15
C ALA A 267 -7.73 14.57 7.76
N ASN A 268 -6.89 14.57 6.72
CA ASN A 268 -7.34 14.29 5.35
C ASN A 268 -7.79 12.83 5.18
N ASN A 269 -7.08 11.86 5.78
CA ASN A 269 -7.39 10.44 5.63
C ASN A 269 -8.71 10.02 6.28
N ILE A 270 -9.07 10.62 7.42
CA ILE A 270 -10.31 10.27 8.15
C ILE A 270 -11.41 11.33 8.04
N GLY A 271 -11.17 12.40 7.28
CA GLY A 271 -12.15 13.45 6.99
C GLY A 271 -12.53 14.29 8.21
N VAL A 272 -11.56 14.64 9.06
CA VAL A 272 -11.78 15.41 10.30
C VAL A 272 -10.99 16.72 10.30
N SER A 273 -11.29 17.60 11.26
CA SER A 273 -10.49 18.82 11.44
C SER A 273 -9.06 18.49 11.88
N ARG A 274 -8.09 19.33 11.55
CA ARG A 274 -6.70 19.17 12.03
C ARG A 274 -6.61 19.11 13.55
N LYS A 275 -7.48 19.85 14.25
CA LYS A 275 -7.54 19.86 15.71
C LYS A 275 -7.98 18.49 16.25
N GLU A 276 -9.05 17.94 15.69
CA GLU A 276 -9.56 16.61 16.05
C GLU A 276 -8.54 15.50 15.73
N ALA A 277 -7.88 15.57 14.58
CA ALA A 277 -6.81 14.62 14.24
C ALA A 277 -5.64 14.67 15.24
N LYS A 278 -5.28 15.86 15.73
CA LYS A 278 -4.25 16.01 16.76
C LYS A 278 -4.71 15.40 18.09
N GLU A 279 -5.93 15.67 18.51
CA GLU A 279 -6.51 15.10 19.74
C GLU A 279 -6.50 13.56 19.68
N ILE A 280 -6.88 12.96 18.54
CA ILE A 280 -6.82 11.51 18.34
C ILE A 280 -5.39 10.96 18.49
N ILE A 281 -4.40 11.63 17.90
CA ILE A 281 -2.99 11.22 18.01
C ILE A 281 -2.50 11.33 19.47
N ASP A 282 -2.86 12.42 20.14
CA ASP A 282 -2.46 12.66 21.53
C ASP A 282 -3.08 11.59 22.46
N THR A 283 -4.37 11.27 22.30
CA THR A 283 -5.04 10.19 23.04
C THR A 283 -4.42 8.82 22.72
N TYR A 284 -4.11 8.54 21.46
CA TYR A 284 -3.43 7.29 21.08
C TYR A 284 -2.12 7.09 21.84
N PHE A 285 -1.29 8.13 21.95
CA PHE A 285 -0.02 8.03 22.70
C PHE A 285 -0.20 7.98 24.23
N GLN A 286 -1.32 8.45 24.76
CA GLN A 286 -1.67 8.25 26.17
C GLN A 286 -2.06 6.79 26.44
N GLU A 287 -2.81 6.18 25.51
CA GLU A 287 -3.27 4.79 25.59
C GLU A 287 -2.16 3.78 25.27
N TYR A 288 -1.19 4.14 24.44
CA TYR A 288 -0.04 3.30 24.10
C TYR A 288 1.29 4.03 24.42
N PRO A 289 1.61 4.23 25.71
CA PRO A 289 2.75 5.04 26.13
C PRO A 289 4.11 4.43 25.74
N GLY A 290 4.22 3.11 25.62
CA GLY A 290 5.43 2.44 25.15
C GLY A 290 5.75 2.78 23.70
N ILE A 291 4.73 2.96 22.87
CA ILE A 291 4.89 3.40 21.48
C ILE A 291 5.42 4.83 21.42
N LYS A 292 4.91 5.72 22.29
CA LYS A 292 5.39 7.11 22.36
C LYS A 292 6.87 7.16 22.76
N GLN A 293 7.23 6.44 23.83
CA GLN A 293 8.60 6.36 24.32
C GLN A 293 9.54 5.79 23.25
N TRP A 294 9.18 4.69 22.62
CA TRP A 294 9.96 4.10 21.53
C TRP A 294 10.12 5.07 20.35
N SER A 295 9.05 5.77 19.97
CA SER A 295 9.09 6.76 18.88
C SER A 295 10.07 7.89 19.18
N ASP A 296 10.09 8.42 20.40
CA ASP A 296 11.02 9.47 20.80
C ASP A 296 12.46 8.96 20.82
N ASN A 297 12.68 7.77 21.38
CA ASN A 297 14.00 7.15 21.46
C ASN A 297 14.60 6.87 20.08
N ILE A 298 13.81 6.36 19.14
CA ILE A 298 14.32 6.02 17.80
C ILE A 298 14.62 7.26 16.96
N ILE A 299 13.89 8.36 17.18
CA ILE A 299 14.20 9.66 16.57
C ILE A 299 15.54 10.19 17.10
N GLU A 300 15.77 10.10 18.41
CA GLU A 300 17.02 10.56 19.01
C GLU A 300 18.20 9.70 18.58
N PHE A 301 18.04 8.38 18.57
CA PHE A 301 19.03 7.45 18.02
C PHE A 301 19.39 7.82 16.57
N ALA A 302 18.39 8.08 15.73
CA ALA A 302 18.60 8.45 14.34
C ALA A 302 19.34 9.79 14.19
N ARG A 303 19.11 10.77 15.08
CA ARG A 303 19.85 12.04 15.08
C ARG A 303 21.30 11.87 15.50
N GLU A 304 21.57 11.00 16.46
CA GLU A 304 22.93 10.74 16.94
C GLU A 304 23.75 9.92 15.93
N HIS A 305 23.15 8.88 15.35
CA HIS A 305 23.85 7.89 14.54
C HIS A 305 23.70 8.11 13.02
N GLY A 306 22.71 8.91 12.58
CA GLY A 306 22.43 9.16 11.17
C GLY A 306 21.74 8.00 10.44
N TYR A 307 21.31 6.95 11.15
CA TYR A 307 20.57 5.81 10.60
C TYR A 307 19.62 5.20 11.63
N VAL A 308 18.75 4.31 11.16
CA VAL A 308 17.96 3.39 11.99
C VAL A 308 18.20 1.95 11.59
N GLU A 309 17.90 1.02 12.50
CA GLU A 309 18.07 -0.42 12.30
C GLU A 309 16.80 -1.21 12.59
N THR A 310 16.68 -2.37 11.96
CA THR A 310 15.64 -3.37 12.22
C THR A 310 16.12 -4.44 13.20
N LEU A 311 15.23 -5.36 13.58
CA LEU A 311 15.55 -6.52 14.42
C LEU A 311 16.68 -7.40 13.88
N ALA A 312 16.91 -7.38 12.55
CA ALA A 312 17.94 -8.17 11.88
C ALA A 312 19.13 -7.30 11.42
N HIS A 313 19.35 -6.13 12.04
CA HIS A 313 20.45 -5.20 11.71
C HIS A 313 20.42 -4.64 10.27
N ARG A 314 19.25 -4.62 9.62
CA ARG A 314 19.10 -3.89 8.35
C ARG A 314 19.15 -2.39 8.64
N ARG A 315 20.06 -1.67 7.98
CA ARG A 315 20.25 -0.23 8.18
C ARG A 315 19.55 0.60 7.11
N ARG A 316 18.97 1.72 7.52
CA ARG A 316 18.61 2.82 6.62
C ARG A 316 19.17 4.14 7.12
N TYR A 317 20.03 4.75 6.31
CA TYR A 317 20.60 6.07 6.59
C TYR A 317 19.59 7.18 6.31
N LEU A 318 19.61 8.21 7.16
CA LEU A 318 18.68 9.34 7.15
C LEU A 318 19.48 10.65 7.14
N PRO A 319 20.11 11.03 6.00
CA PRO A 319 20.94 12.23 5.92
C PRO A 319 20.18 13.52 6.28
N ASP A 320 18.87 13.53 6.03
CA ASP A 320 17.99 14.67 6.29
C ASP A 320 17.45 14.70 7.73
N ILE A 321 17.90 13.84 8.66
CA ILE A 321 17.31 13.75 10.02
C ILE A 321 17.41 15.07 10.81
N HIS A 322 18.40 15.91 10.49
CA HIS A 322 18.59 17.24 11.08
C HIS A 322 17.84 18.37 10.34
N ALA A 323 17.21 18.07 9.20
CA ALA A 323 16.35 19.02 8.52
C ALA A 323 15.10 19.30 9.38
N LYS A 324 14.56 20.52 9.29
CA LYS A 324 13.42 20.99 10.11
C LYS A 324 12.11 20.19 9.92
N ILE A 325 12.04 19.22 8.99
CA ILE A 325 10.81 18.53 8.57
C ILE A 325 11.01 17.00 8.51
N SER A 326 11.57 16.39 9.56
CA SER A 326 12.05 14.99 9.45
C SER A 326 11.37 13.97 10.37
N MET A 327 10.45 14.39 11.25
CA MET A 327 9.87 13.50 12.27
C MET A 327 9.01 12.36 11.68
N CYS A 328 8.31 12.62 10.57
CA CYS A 328 7.43 11.66 9.89
C CYS A 328 8.20 10.52 9.18
N VAL A 329 9.51 10.71 8.91
CA VAL A 329 10.31 9.79 8.10
C VAL A 329 10.83 8.61 8.92
N VAL A 330 11.11 8.78 10.22
CA VAL A 330 11.80 7.78 11.04
C VAL A 330 10.95 6.52 11.25
N LEU A 331 9.67 6.68 11.60
CA LEU A 331 8.79 5.55 11.95
C LEU A 331 8.47 4.62 10.77
N ARG A 332 8.37 5.16 9.55
CA ARG A 332 8.18 4.36 8.31
C ARG A 332 9.29 3.36 8.04
N ASN A 333 10.45 3.52 8.68
CA ASN A 333 11.71 2.97 8.21
C ASN A 333 12.32 1.92 9.16
N VAL A 334 11.71 1.72 10.32
CA VAL A 334 12.25 0.84 11.39
C VAL A 334 11.53 -0.51 11.43
N GLN A 335 10.34 -0.62 10.82
CA GLN A 335 9.44 -1.74 11.08
C GLN A 335 9.64 -2.98 10.20
N LEU A 336 10.55 -2.96 9.21
CA LEU A 336 10.83 -4.11 8.34
C LEU A 336 12.29 -4.20 7.94
#